data_AF-A0A7C1FLI6-F1
#
_entry.id   AF-A0A7C1FLI6-F1
#
_cell.length_a   1.000
_cell.length_b   1.000
_cell.length_c   1.000
_cell.angle_alpha   90.00
_cell.angle_beta   90.00
_cell.angle_gamma   90.00
#
_symmetry.space_group_name_H-M   'P 1'
#
loop_
_entity.id
_entity.type
_entity.pdbx_description
1 polymer ?
#
loop_
_entity_poly.entity_id
_entity_poly.type
_entity_poly.pdbx_seq_one_letter_code
_entity_poly.pdbx_strand_id
1 'polypeptide(L)'
;SKEELYLALLQEGVNELFERIEKKLEEEGEPEEVLKRVGEEFWNFYEDNKAFFRLFVFGRRKVSFIPEEVLQSNVERGRKYLQRFSNLLKKGIEEGSFKKDDPWRLAVLCWAIMIGALFLYDDDIHRGMIRLESRELKEAVLEFCLRGLKG
;
A
#
# COMPACT_ATOMS: atom_id res chain seq x y z
N SER A 1 8.36 -24.41 -14.85
CA SER A 1 9.04 -23.54 -15.84
C SER A 1 9.53 -22.26 -15.15
N LYS A 2 10.29 -21.38 -15.83
CA LYS A 2 10.65 -20.06 -15.29
C LYS A 2 9.41 -19.20 -14.98
N GLU A 3 8.35 -19.38 -15.77
CA GLU A 3 7.07 -18.67 -15.62
C GLU A 3 6.30 -19.17 -14.40
N GLU A 4 6.26 -20.49 -14.16
CA GLU A 4 5.64 -21.05 -12.95
C GLU A 4 6.36 -20.60 -11.67
N LEU A 5 7.70 -20.57 -11.68
CA LEU A 5 8.48 -20.04 -10.56
C LEU A 5 8.19 -18.54 -10.34
N TYR A 6 8.08 -17.77 -11.42
CA TYR A 6 7.74 -16.36 -11.35
C TYR A 6 6.33 -16.11 -10.80
N LEU A 7 5.34 -16.91 -11.22
CA LEU A 7 3.97 -16.87 -10.69
C LEU A 7 3.92 -17.25 -9.21
N ALA A 8 4.67 -18.26 -8.79
CA ALA A 8 4.75 -18.66 -7.39
C ALA A 8 5.30 -17.53 -6.51
N LEU A 9 6.41 -16.90 -6.92
CA LEU A 9 7.01 -15.77 -6.20
C LEU A 9 6.07 -14.56 -6.13
N LEU A 10 5.32 -14.29 -7.20
CA LEU A 10 4.30 -13.24 -7.20
C LEU A 10 3.22 -13.52 -6.17
N GLN A 11 2.69 -14.75 -6.20
CA GLN A 11 1.59 -15.14 -5.33
C GLN A 11 2.03 -15.10 -3.86
N GLU A 12 3.25 -15.57 -3.58
CA GLU A 12 3.86 -15.52 -2.25
C GLU A 12 4.01 -14.08 -1.75
N GLY A 13 4.60 -13.18 -2.55
CA GLY A 13 4.78 -11.78 -2.15
C GLY A 13 3.47 -11.03 -1.95
N VAL A 14 2.46 -11.30 -2.78
CA VAL A 14 1.12 -10.72 -2.60
C VAL A 14 0.44 -11.27 -1.34
N ASN A 15 0.58 -12.57 -1.07
CA ASN A 15 0.06 -13.18 0.16
C ASN A 15 0.71 -12.57 1.40
N GLU A 16 2.04 -12.50 1.42
CA GLU A 16 2.79 -11.94 2.54
C GLU A 16 2.40 -10.48 2.80
N LEU A 17 2.33 -9.66 1.76
CA LEU A 17 1.92 -8.26 1.89
C LEU A 17 0.53 -8.17 2.53
N PHE A 18 -0.46 -8.88 2.00
CA PHE A 18 -1.82 -8.79 2.53
C PHE A 18 -1.92 -9.32 3.96
N GLU A 19 -1.22 -10.41 4.31
CA GLU A 19 -1.21 -10.93 5.67
C GLU A 19 -0.56 -9.96 6.66
N ARG A 20 0.55 -9.33 6.29
CA ARG A 20 1.24 -8.34 7.13
C ARG A 20 0.34 -7.14 7.41
N ILE A 21 -0.35 -6.61 6.38
CA ILE A 21 -1.23 -5.47 6.62
C ILE A 21 -2.53 -5.85 7.33
N GLU A 22 -3.13 -7.00 7.03
CA GLU A 22 -4.36 -7.42 7.72
C GLU A 22 -4.13 -7.52 9.22
N LYS A 23 -2.99 -8.07 9.64
CA LYS A 23 -2.59 -8.09 11.06
C LYS A 23 -2.57 -6.69 11.66
N LYS A 24 -2.04 -5.69 10.94
CA LYS A 24 -2.00 -4.29 11.41
C LYS A 24 -3.38 -3.66 11.48
N LEU A 25 -4.27 -3.98 10.55
CA LEU A 25 -5.67 -3.51 10.54
C LEU A 25 -6.51 -4.11 11.68
N GLU A 26 -6.17 -5.31 12.15
CA GLU A 26 -6.84 -6.00 13.25
C GLU A 26 -6.32 -5.59 14.65
N GLU A 27 -5.19 -4.89 14.72
CA GLU A 27 -4.66 -4.40 15.99
C GLU A 27 -5.59 -3.37 16.63
N GLU A 28 -5.82 -3.50 17.94
CA GLU A 28 -6.56 -2.50 18.72
C GLU A 28 -5.83 -1.16 18.72
N GLY A 29 -6.61 -0.07 18.75
CA GLY A 29 -6.09 1.30 18.84
C GLY A 29 -7.01 2.32 18.18
N GLU A 30 -6.61 3.58 18.35
CA GLU A 30 -7.27 4.70 17.68
C GLU A 30 -7.06 4.60 16.16
N PRO A 31 -8.03 5.01 15.32
CA PRO A 31 -7.91 4.87 13.87
C PRO A 31 -6.65 5.52 13.28
N GLU A 32 -6.20 6.65 13.84
CA GLU A 32 -4.94 7.30 13.47
C GLU A 32 -3.71 6.42 13.76
N GLU A 33 -3.69 5.71 14.87
CA GLU A 33 -2.56 4.83 15.26
C GLU A 33 -2.53 3.57 14.39
N VAL A 34 -3.68 2.97 14.13
CA VAL A 34 -3.81 1.83 13.20
C VAL A 34 -3.34 2.25 11.81
N LEU A 35 -3.73 3.44 11.33
CA LEU A 35 -3.30 3.96 10.04
C LEU A 35 -1.77 4.11 9.93
N LYS A 36 -1.14 4.67 10.96
CA LYS A 36 0.33 4.82 11.01
C LYS A 36 1.00 3.46 10.89
N ARG A 37 0.55 2.48 11.70
CA ARG A 37 1.10 1.12 11.70
C ARG A 37 0.94 0.42 10.36
N VAL A 38 -0.21 0.57 9.70
CA VAL A 38 -0.46 0.04 8.35
C VAL A 38 0.50 0.65 7.33
N GLY A 39 0.66 1.97 7.34
CA GLY A 39 1.54 2.65 6.40
C GLY A 39 3.02 2.37 6.64
N GLU A 40 3.43 2.23 7.90
CA GLU A 40 4.77 1.77 8.28
C GLU A 40 5.03 0.34 7.80
N GLU A 41 4.09 -0.57 8.02
CA GLU A 41 4.23 -1.97 7.60
C GLU A 41 4.32 -2.10 6.09
N PHE A 42 3.53 -1.32 5.35
CA PHE A 42 3.61 -1.25 3.90
C PHE A 42 5.01 -0.78 3.42
N TRP A 43 5.58 0.23 4.08
CA TRP A 43 6.92 0.71 3.77
C TRP A 43 8.00 -0.30 4.13
N ASN A 44 7.90 -0.95 5.28
CA ASN A 44 8.83 -1.99 5.71
C ASN A 44 8.82 -3.16 4.72
N PHE A 45 7.63 -3.61 4.29
CA PHE A 45 7.51 -4.64 3.27
C PHE A 45 8.17 -4.22 1.95
N TYR A 46 8.08 -2.95 1.54
CA TYR A 46 8.84 -2.43 0.40
C TYR A 46 10.34 -2.53 0.59
N GLU A 47 10.86 -2.12 1.74
CA GLU A 47 12.30 -2.16 2.01
C GLU A 47 12.85 -3.60 2.00
N ASP A 48 12.09 -4.53 2.56
CA ASP A 48 12.40 -5.96 2.58
C ASP A 48 12.32 -6.60 1.18
N ASN A 49 11.39 -6.12 0.34
CA ASN A 49 11.00 -6.77 -0.92
C ASN A 49 11.07 -5.86 -2.15
N LYS A 50 12.10 -5.02 -2.29
CA LYS A 50 12.23 -4.07 -3.44
C LYS A 50 12.08 -4.73 -4.81
N ALA A 51 12.62 -5.94 -4.98
CA ALA A 51 12.51 -6.69 -6.23
C ALA A 51 11.05 -7.02 -6.58
N PHE A 52 10.23 -7.37 -5.57
CA PHE A 52 8.80 -7.60 -5.76
C PHE A 52 8.11 -6.32 -6.28
N PHE A 53 8.36 -5.17 -5.66
CA PHE A 53 7.74 -3.91 -6.11
C PHE A 53 8.16 -3.53 -7.54
N ARG A 54 9.45 -3.63 -7.85
CA ARG A 54 9.99 -3.37 -9.19
C ARG A 54 9.34 -4.23 -10.27
N LEU A 55 9.16 -5.51 -9.97
CA LEU A 55 8.65 -6.48 -10.94
C LEU A 55 7.13 -6.43 -11.06
N PHE A 56 6.42 -6.18 -9.96
CA PHE A 56 4.98 -6.46 -9.88
C PHE A 56 4.10 -5.24 -9.61
N VAL A 57 4.60 -4.25 -8.87
CA VAL A 57 3.84 -3.02 -8.55
C VAL A 57 4.15 -1.92 -9.56
N PHE A 58 5.43 -1.74 -9.89
CA PHE A 58 5.92 -0.71 -10.81
C PHE A 58 6.17 -1.22 -12.23
N GLY A 59 6.30 -2.53 -12.37
CA GLY A 59 6.54 -3.22 -13.64
C GLY A 59 5.37 -3.03 -14.61
N ARG A 60 5.41 -1.95 -15.39
CA ARG A 60 4.40 -1.65 -16.41
C ARG A 60 4.29 -2.83 -17.40
N ARG A 61 3.15 -3.52 -17.40
CA ARG A 61 2.65 -4.36 -18.51
C ARG A 61 3.67 -5.36 -19.10
N LYS A 62 4.31 -6.20 -18.27
CA LYS A 62 5.22 -7.25 -18.75
C LYS A 62 4.79 -8.67 -18.40
N VAL A 63 3.49 -8.93 -18.37
CA VAL A 63 3.00 -10.24 -17.93
C VAL A 63 1.86 -10.76 -18.80
N SER A 64 2.12 -10.78 -20.11
CA SER A 64 1.29 -11.54 -21.07
C SER A 64 1.25 -13.04 -20.76
N PHE A 65 2.13 -13.53 -19.88
CA PHE A 65 2.19 -14.92 -19.44
C PHE A 65 1.49 -15.17 -18.10
N ILE A 66 1.02 -14.13 -17.37
CA ILE A 66 0.18 -14.37 -16.19
C ILE A 66 -1.23 -14.74 -16.68
N PRO A 67 -1.81 -15.86 -16.22
CA PRO A 67 -3.19 -16.21 -16.52
C PRO A 67 -4.16 -15.13 -16.03
N GLU A 68 -5.19 -14.83 -16.82
CA GLU A 68 -6.20 -13.81 -16.50
C GLU A 68 -6.86 -14.09 -15.14
N GLU A 69 -7.06 -15.36 -14.79
CA GLU A 69 -7.65 -15.78 -13.52
C GLU A 69 -6.80 -15.35 -12.32
N VAL A 70 -5.46 -15.37 -12.46
CA VAL A 70 -4.53 -14.91 -11.42
C VAL A 70 -4.60 -13.39 -11.29
N LEU A 71 -4.70 -12.67 -12.40
CA LEU A 71 -4.86 -11.21 -12.38
C LEU A 71 -6.17 -10.81 -11.70
N GLN A 72 -7.28 -11.45 -12.08
CA GLN A 72 -8.59 -11.19 -11.48
C GLN A 72 -8.63 -11.51 -9.99
N SER A 73 -8.05 -12.64 -9.58
CA SER A 73 -7.91 -12.99 -8.16
C SER A 73 -7.16 -11.91 -7.38
N ASN A 74 -6.04 -11.41 -7.91
CA ASN A 74 -5.27 -10.36 -7.27
C ASN A 74 -6.00 -9.01 -7.23
N VAL A 75 -6.75 -8.66 -8.27
CA VAL A 75 -7.62 -7.47 -8.27
C VAL A 75 -8.69 -7.57 -7.18
N GLU A 76 -9.36 -8.71 -7.05
CA GLU A 76 -10.38 -8.92 -6.02
C GLU A 76 -9.79 -8.84 -4.60
N ARG A 77 -8.60 -9.40 -4.40
CA ARG A 77 -7.87 -9.29 -3.13
C ARG A 77 -7.48 -7.85 -2.82
N GLY A 78 -6.96 -7.13 -3.81
CA GLY A 78 -6.65 -5.71 -3.69
C GLY A 78 -7.88 -4.87 -3.34
N ARG A 79 -9.04 -5.19 -3.94
CA ARG A 79 -10.32 -4.55 -3.62
C ARG A 79 -10.76 -4.82 -2.18
N LYS A 80 -10.66 -6.07 -1.71
CA LYS A 80 -10.99 -6.43 -0.32
C LYS A 80 -10.11 -5.68 0.67
N TYR A 81 -8.82 -5.59 0.39
CA TYR A 81 -7.88 -4.83 1.20
C TYR A 81 -8.22 -3.33 1.26
N LEU A 82 -8.47 -2.70 0.11
CA LEU A 82 -8.92 -1.31 0.06
C LEU A 82 -10.25 -1.11 0.80
N GLN A 83 -11.15 -2.10 0.77
CA GLN A 83 -12.40 -2.05 1.52
C GLN A 83 -12.15 -2.09 3.03
N ARG A 84 -11.23 -2.93 3.52
CA ARG A 84 -10.84 -2.97 4.94
C ARG A 84 -10.21 -1.65 5.36
N PHE A 85 -9.33 -1.10 4.53
CA PHE A 85 -8.74 0.21 4.77
C PHE A 85 -9.81 1.34 4.79
N SER A 86 -10.76 1.31 3.86
CA SER A 86 -11.91 2.22 3.87
C SER A 86 -12.74 2.08 5.15
N ASN A 87 -12.90 0.88 5.71
CA ASN A 87 -13.64 0.69 6.96
C ASN A 87 -12.91 1.30 8.16
N LEU A 88 -11.57 1.24 8.20
CA LEU A 88 -10.77 1.94 9.21
C LEU A 88 -11.02 3.46 9.16
N LEU A 89 -11.03 4.04 7.96
CA LEU A 89 -11.29 5.47 7.80
C LEU A 89 -12.74 5.83 8.18
N LYS A 90 -13.69 4.96 7.83
CA LYS A 90 -15.10 5.11 8.26
C LYS A 90 -15.22 5.15 9.78
N LYS A 91 -14.53 4.23 10.49
CA LYS A 91 -14.50 4.22 11.96
C LYS A 91 -14.01 5.55 12.53
N GLY A 92 -12.90 6.09 12.02
CA GLY A 92 -12.40 7.40 12.46
C GLY A 92 -13.32 8.57 12.15
N ILE A 93 -14.09 8.51 11.05
CA ILE A 93 -15.13 9.50 10.77
C ILE A 93 -16.28 9.42 11.78
N GLU A 94 -16.72 8.21 12.11
CA GLU A 94 -17.81 7.96 13.08
C GLU A 94 -17.41 8.37 14.50
N GLU A 95 -16.15 8.17 14.87
CA GLU A 95 -15.56 8.57 16.16
C GLU A 95 -15.18 10.06 16.22
N GLY A 96 -15.24 10.76 15.08
CA GLY A 96 -14.91 12.18 14.98
C GLY A 96 -13.42 12.50 14.98
N SER A 97 -12.54 11.49 14.84
CA SER A 97 -11.09 11.66 14.71
C SER A 97 -10.67 12.06 13.29
N PHE A 98 -11.49 11.75 12.28
CA PHE A 98 -11.30 12.16 10.88
C PHE A 98 -12.44 13.05 10.37
N LYS A 99 -12.14 13.90 9.39
CA LYS A 99 -13.10 14.80 8.75
C LYS A 99 -14.22 14.02 8.05
N LYS A 100 -15.43 14.59 8.03
CA LYS A 100 -16.57 14.00 7.31
C LYS A 100 -16.35 14.05 5.79
N ASP A 101 -16.08 12.89 5.20
CA ASP A 101 -15.83 12.71 3.77
C ASP A 101 -16.20 11.27 3.36
N ASP A 102 -16.10 10.94 2.07
CA ASP A 102 -16.27 9.57 1.59
C ASP A 102 -15.05 8.70 1.97
N PRO A 103 -15.23 7.64 2.80
CA PRO A 103 -14.10 6.85 3.31
C PRO A 103 -13.39 6.05 2.20
N TRP A 104 -14.11 5.67 1.14
CA TRP A 104 -13.51 4.95 0.02
C TRP A 104 -12.58 5.85 -0.78
N ARG A 105 -13.02 7.08 -1.07
CA ARG A 105 -12.22 8.12 -1.71
C ARG A 105 -10.95 8.41 -0.91
N LEU A 106 -11.08 8.58 0.39
CA LEU A 106 -9.92 8.82 1.26
C LEU A 106 -8.94 7.64 1.25
N ALA A 107 -9.44 6.40 1.29
CA ALA A 107 -8.59 5.20 1.23
C ALA A 107 -7.82 5.10 -0.10
N VAL A 108 -8.50 5.33 -1.22
CA VAL A 108 -7.88 5.35 -2.55
C VAL A 108 -6.81 6.44 -2.65
N LEU A 109 -7.07 7.64 -2.12
CA LEU A 109 -6.10 8.74 -2.13
C LEU A 109 -4.87 8.40 -1.29
N CYS A 110 -5.06 7.93 -0.05
CA CYS A 110 -3.94 7.55 0.82
C CYS A 110 -3.10 6.45 0.16
N TRP A 111 -3.75 5.43 -0.43
CA TRP A 111 -3.08 4.35 -1.14
C TRP A 111 -2.29 4.86 -2.36
N ALA A 112 -2.89 5.73 -3.16
CA ALA A 112 -2.23 6.31 -4.33
C ALA A 112 -1.00 7.13 -3.96
N ILE A 113 -1.06 7.90 -2.87
CA ILE A 113 0.07 8.71 -2.38
C ILE A 113 1.22 7.79 -1.94
N MET A 114 0.93 6.74 -1.16
CA MET A 114 1.95 5.78 -0.72
C MET A 114 2.63 5.07 -1.89
N ILE A 115 1.84 4.54 -2.84
CA ILE A 115 2.38 3.87 -4.04
C ILE A 115 3.17 4.83 -4.91
N GLY A 116 2.68 6.06 -5.11
CA GLY A 116 3.34 7.08 -5.90
C GLY A 116 4.68 7.51 -5.29
N ALA A 117 4.73 7.67 -3.98
CA ALA A 117 5.97 8.00 -3.27
C ALA A 117 7.02 6.89 -3.42
N LEU A 118 6.64 5.62 -3.23
CA LEU A 118 7.56 4.50 -3.44
C LEU A 118 8.01 4.39 -4.90
N PHE A 119 7.12 4.63 -5.87
CA PHE A 119 7.47 4.64 -7.29
C PHE A 119 8.52 5.71 -7.61
N LEU A 120 8.42 6.89 -7.00
CA LEU A 120 9.42 7.95 -7.13
C LEU A 120 10.72 7.63 -6.38
N TYR A 121 10.65 6.92 -5.26
CA TYR A 121 11.83 6.59 -4.47
C TYR A 121 12.65 5.42 -5.06
N ASP A 122 11.99 4.46 -5.67
CA ASP A 122 12.61 3.21 -6.13
C ASP A 122 13.55 3.39 -7.33
N ASP A 123 13.22 4.34 -8.20
CA ASP A 123 14.00 4.67 -9.40
C ASP A 123 15.15 5.61 -9.06
N ASP A 124 16.38 5.27 -9.48
CA ASP A 124 17.59 6.02 -9.11
C ASP A 124 17.60 7.46 -9.64
N ILE A 125 16.99 7.71 -10.82
CA ILE A 125 16.88 9.05 -11.42
C ILE A 125 15.89 9.87 -10.61
N HIS A 126 14.71 9.31 -10.33
CA HIS A 126 13.71 9.97 -9.49
C HIS A 126 14.22 10.21 -8.07
N ARG A 127 14.93 9.27 -7.45
CA ARG A 127 15.53 9.40 -6.12
C ARG A 127 16.51 10.57 -6.05
N GLY A 128 17.35 10.73 -7.08
CA GLY A 128 18.26 11.88 -7.20
C GLY A 128 17.56 13.24 -7.34
N MET A 129 16.32 13.26 -7.85
CA MET A 129 15.50 14.47 -7.94
C MET A 129 14.80 14.82 -6.63
N ILE A 130 14.22 13.83 -5.94
CA ILE A 130 13.46 14.10 -4.71
C ILE A 130 14.37 14.42 -3.52
N ARG A 131 15.61 13.90 -3.48
CA ARG A 131 16.62 14.20 -2.45
C ARG A 131 16.14 13.97 -1.01
N LEU A 132 15.26 12.99 -0.81
CA LEU A 132 14.78 12.56 0.50
C LEU A 132 15.28 11.14 0.76
N GLU A 133 15.68 10.87 2.01
CA GLU A 133 15.99 9.52 2.46
C GLU A 133 14.70 8.69 2.63
N SER A 134 14.80 7.35 2.57
CA SER A 134 13.65 6.43 2.72
C SER A 134 12.77 6.78 3.92
N ARG A 135 13.42 6.98 5.07
CA ARG A 135 12.75 7.28 6.33
C ARG A 135 12.02 8.62 6.29
N GLU A 136 12.65 9.64 5.75
CA GLU A 136 12.08 10.99 5.66
C GLU A 136 10.86 11.01 4.73
N LEU A 137 10.95 10.33 3.59
CA LEU A 137 9.84 10.21 2.65
C LEU A 137 8.66 9.42 3.27
N LYS A 138 8.93 8.32 3.98
CA LYS A 138 7.91 7.56 4.72
C LYS A 138 7.17 8.47 5.69
N GLU A 139 7.90 9.16 6.56
CA GLU A 139 7.34 10.05 7.59
C GLU A 139 6.50 11.16 6.94
N ALA A 140 7.00 11.79 5.87
CA ALA A 140 6.29 12.84 5.13
C ALA A 140 5.00 12.34 4.47
N VAL A 141 5.00 11.16 3.88
CA VAL A 141 3.81 10.55 3.25
C VAL A 141 2.74 10.26 4.29
N LEU A 142 3.11 9.64 5.41
CA LEU A 142 2.17 9.32 6.49
C LEU A 142 1.58 10.59 7.09
N GLU A 143 2.42 11.58 7.35
CA GLU A 143 1.98 12.87 7.85
C GLU A 143 1.04 13.59 6.87
N PHE A 144 1.35 13.56 5.56
CA PHE A 144 0.51 14.17 4.54
C PHE A 144 -0.88 13.52 4.50
N CYS A 145 -0.94 12.18 4.51
CA CYS A 145 -2.20 11.45 4.58
C CYS A 145 -2.98 11.81 5.85
N LEU A 146 -2.34 11.76 7.03
CA LEU A 146 -2.97 12.06 8.31
C LEU A 146 -3.51 13.50 8.39
N ARG A 147 -2.71 14.49 7.98
CA ARG A 147 -3.17 15.88 7.91
C ARG A 147 -4.32 16.04 6.94
N GLY A 148 -4.29 15.34 5.81
CA GLY A 148 -5.37 15.31 4.82
C GLY A 148 -6.68 14.69 5.34
N LEU A 149 -6.61 13.82 6.36
CA LEU A 149 -7.75 13.22 7.04
C LEU A 149 -8.30 14.10 8.17
N LYS A 150 -7.49 15.02 8.72
CA LYS A 150 -7.90 15.97 9.75
C LYS A 150 -8.69 17.14 9.11
N GLY A 151 -9.68 17.64 9.84
CA GLY A 151 -10.55 18.75 9.43
C GLY A 151 -10.43 19.93 10.38
#